data_AF-A0A8H5W418-F1
#
_entry.id   AF-A0A8H5W418-F1
#
_cell.length_a   1.000
_cell.length_b   1.000
_cell.length_c   1.000
_cell.angle_alpha   90.00
_cell.angle_beta   90.00
_cell.angle_gamma   90.00
#
_symmetry.space_group_name_H-M   'P 1'
#
loop_
_entity.id
_entity.type
_entity.pdbx_description
1 polymer ?
#
loop_
_entity_poly.entity_id
_entity_poly.type
_entity_poly.pdbx_seq_one_letter_code
_entity_poly.pdbx_strand_id
1 'polypeptide(L)'
;MAQPVFEFPYGAQGGRELCLEEGFHETFVSQKAFVDITFENNIPSTKSHVMHVTFMKTAKVKQHGVLKLYDRRYPGRIRQDNGTAAATAPSVAEDAAYRTLVRQGKMDVFSLALKHIYKTDPKTCASDFLHNNRFGGASFGGAEFDSMARFEAATWYECDQHFKTELKAHKKLERLQGTSIPRLYAHVRIPHGDVPQAARDDAPWDQFLCVHGLLLEHIPGLQLEYWPAPDIASKILKTVAECAAETI
;
A
#
# COMPACT_ATOMS: atom_id res chain seq x y z
N MET A 1 -10.85 -8.90 -24.67
CA MET A 1 -11.66 -8.13 -23.70
C MET A 1 -10.73 -7.20 -22.97
N ALA A 2 -10.92 -5.89 -23.09
CA ALA A 2 -10.10 -4.91 -22.38
C ALA A 2 -10.37 -5.05 -20.88
N GLN A 3 -9.30 -5.17 -20.07
CA GLN A 3 -9.43 -5.08 -18.61
C GLN A 3 -9.98 -3.68 -18.28
N PRO A 4 -10.99 -3.56 -17.39
CA PRO A 4 -11.46 -2.25 -16.97
C PRO A 4 -10.28 -1.49 -16.34
N VAL A 5 -9.98 -0.31 -16.90
CA VAL A 5 -9.03 0.62 -16.29
C VAL A 5 -9.68 1.08 -14.99
N PHE A 6 -9.24 0.52 -13.88
CA PHE A 6 -9.68 0.94 -12.57
C PHE A 6 -9.17 2.35 -12.32
N GLU A 7 -10.03 3.36 -12.38
CA GLU A 7 -9.70 4.71 -11.93
C GLU A 7 -9.53 4.68 -10.41
N PHE A 8 -8.26 4.75 -10.00
CA PHE A 8 -7.91 4.83 -8.59
C PHE A 8 -8.45 6.14 -8.01
N PRO A 9 -9.17 6.13 -6.87
CA PRO A 9 -9.98 7.27 -6.45
C PRO A 9 -9.14 8.44 -5.93
N TYR A 10 -7.82 8.25 -5.83
CA TYR A 10 -6.86 9.30 -5.52
C TYR A 10 -6.21 9.92 -6.77
N GLY A 11 -6.38 9.30 -7.95
CA GLY A 11 -5.76 9.71 -9.21
C GLY A 11 -6.57 10.69 -10.06
N ALA A 12 -7.62 11.32 -9.51
CA ALA A 12 -8.31 12.41 -10.21
C ALA A 12 -7.32 13.56 -10.48
N GLN A 13 -7.36 14.14 -11.69
CA GLN A 13 -6.46 15.22 -12.09
C GLN A 13 -6.57 16.41 -11.12
N GLY A 14 -5.59 16.53 -10.22
CA GLY A 14 -5.53 17.56 -9.19
C GLY A 14 -4.46 17.22 -8.15
N GLY A 15 -3.78 18.25 -7.66
CA GLY A 15 -2.89 18.10 -6.50
C GLY A 15 -3.68 17.72 -5.26
N ARG A 16 -3.09 16.93 -4.37
CA ARG A 16 -3.69 16.54 -3.09
C ARG A 16 -2.75 16.81 -1.93
N GLU A 17 -3.28 17.37 -0.87
CA GLU A 17 -2.58 17.50 0.40
C GLU A 17 -2.65 16.17 1.17
N LEU A 18 -1.47 15.64 1.53
CA LEU A 18 -1.34 14.50 2.44
C LEU A 18 -0.77 14.97 3.77
N CYS A 19 -1.24 14.43 4.90
CA CYS A 19 -0.62 14.71 6.19
C CYS A 19 0.80 14.16 6.22
N LEU A 20 1.76 15.00 6.61
CA LEU A 20 3.13 14.58 6.87
C LEU A 20 3.21 14.06 8.31
N GLU A 21 3.45 12.75 8.46
CA GLU A 21 3.64 12.13 9.77
C GLU A 21 5.12 12.18 10.19
N GLU A 22 6.02 11.92 9.25
CA GLU A 22 7.48 11.97 9.49
C GLU A 22 8.22 12.27 8.18
N GLY A 23 9.13 13.25 8.23
CA GLY A 23 10.02 13.59 7.11
C GLY A 23 11.44 13.04 7.33
N PHE A 24 12.09 12.63 6.24
CA PHE A 24 13.43 12.04 6.27
C PHE A 24 14.39 12.74 5.30
N HIS A 25 15.70 12.56 5.51
CA HIS A 25 16.78 13.13 4.67
C HIS A 25 16.67 14.63 4.42
N GLU A 26 16.14 15.37 5.40
CA GLU A 26 15.88 16.81 5.28
C GLU A 26 15.05 17.18 4.04
N THR A 27 14.23 16.22 3.56
CA THR A 27 13.43 16.40 2.35
C THR A 27 12.32 17.41 2.57
N PHE A 28 11.78 17.46 3.79
CA PHE A 28 10.76 18.40 4.20
C PHE A 28 11.28 19.24 5.36
N VAL A 29 11.01 20.53 5.33
CA VAL A 29 11.25 21.42 6.47
C VAL A 29 10.35 20.94 7.61
N SER A 30 10.90 20.76 8.81
CA SER A 30 10.22 20.17 9.99
C SER A 30 8.91 20.84 10.44
N GLN A 31 8.47 21.91 9.78
CA GLN A 31 7.24 22.65 10.07
C GLN A 31 6.06 22.31 9.14
N LYS A 32 6.25 21.53 8.06
CA LYS A 32 5.13 21.19 7.17
C LYS A 32 4.25 20.11 7.81
N ALA A 33 2.98 20.44 8.05
CA ALA A 33 1.96 19.47 8.44
C ALA A 33 1.42 18.68 7.24
N PHE A 34 1.62 19.18 6.01
CA PHE A 34 1.09 18.59 4.78
C PHE A 34 2.09 18.60 3.63
N VAL A 35 1.92 17.67 2.69
CA VAL A 35 2.67 17.55 1.44
C VAL A 35 1.71 17.62 0.26
N ASP A 36 1.91 18.59 -0.62
CA ASP A 36 1.25 18.65 -1.92
C ASP A 36 1.82 17.62 -2.87
N ILE A 37 0.95 16.73 -3.35
CA ILE A 37 1.31 15.65 -4.26
C ILE A 37 0.48 15.77 -5.53
N THR A 38 1.13 15.78 -6.68
CA THR A 38 0.48 15.65 -7.99
C THR A 38 0.70 14.25 -8.52
N PHE A 39 -0.39 13.56 -8.86
CA PHE A 39 -0.36 12.21 -9.40
C PHE A 39 -0.06 12.23 -10.90
N GLU A 40 0.92 11.45 -11.32
CA GLU A 40 1.33 11.36 -12.73
C GLU A 40 0.78 10.09 -13.38
N ASN A 41 1.09 8.92 -12.83
CA ASN A 41 0.70 7.62 -13.38
C ASN A 41 0.59 6.55 -12.28
N ASN A 42 -0.31 5.57 -12.46
CA ASN A 42 -0.37 4.37 -11.60
C ASN A 42 0.66 3.32 -12.06
N ILE A 43 1.35 2.68 -11.11
CA ILE A 43 2.22 1.53 -11.34
C ILE A 43 1.43 0.26 -11.00
N PRO A 44 0.95 -0.51 -11.99
CA PRO A 44 0.31 -1.80 -11.73
C PRO A 44 1.35 -2.79 -11.17
N SER A 45 0.92 -3.75 -10.34
CA SER A 45 1.66 -5.00 -9.97
C SER A 45 2.21 -5.16 -8.53
N THR A 46 2.13 -4.18 -7.62
CA THR A 46 2.64 -4.40 -6.23
C THR A 46 1.55 -4.76 -5.20
N LYS A 47 1.96 -5.27 -4.02
CA LYS A 47 1.05 -5.60 -2.89
C LYS A 47 0.27 -4.39 -2.35
N SER A 48 0.62 -3.18 -2.77
CA SER A 48 -0.01 -1.92 -2.40
C SER A 48 -0.09 -1.03 -3.63
N HIS A 49 -0.89 0.03 -3.61
CA HIS A 49 -0.97 0.92 -4.77
C HIS A 49 0.23 1.84 -4.82
N VAL A 50 0.88 1.87 -5.98
CA VAL A 50 2.11 2.64 -6.20
C VAL A 50 1.86 3.61 -7.34
N MET A 51 2.23 4.86 -7.15
CA MET A 51 2.00 5.93 -8.11
C MET A 51 3.28 6.73 -8.31
N HIS A 52 3.53 7.13 -9.55
CA HIS A 52 4.45 8.22 -9.83
C HIS A 52 3.82 9.53 -9.39
N VAL A 53 4.60 10.33 -8.67
CA VAL A 53 4.13 11.60 -8.15
C VAL A 53 5.18 12.68 -8.26
N THR A 54 4.73 13.92 -8.33
CA THR A 54 5.56 15.10 -8.08
C THR A 54 5.14 15.81 -6.80
N PHE A 55 6.13 16.32 -6.08
CA PHE A 55 5.91 17.07 -4.84
C PHE A 55 6.92 18.21 -4.71
N MET A 56 6.60 19.20 -3.88
CA MET A 56 7.45 20.35 -3.61
C MET A 56 8.38 20.07 -2.43
N LYS A 57 9.66 19.79 -2.69
CA LYS A 57 10.71 19.63 -1.66
C LYS A 57 10.90 20.94 -0.89
N THR A 58 10.98 22.04 -1.63
CA THR A 58 10.98 23.42 -1.09
C THR A 58 9.96 24.25 -1.86
N ALA A 59 9.74 25.51 -1.48
CA ALA A 59 8.82 26.40 -2.19
C ALA A 59 9.13 26.56 -3.70
N LYS A 60 10.34 26.18 -4.15
CA LYS A 60 10.79 26.37 -5.53
C LYS A 60 11.26 25.09 -6.23
N VAL A 61 11.47 24.00 -5.49
CA VAL A 61 12.04 22.77 -6.04
C VAL A 61 10.97 21.68 -6.10
N LYS A 62 10.58 21.34 -7.34
CA LYS A 62 9.81 20.14 -7.63
C LYS A 62 10.70 18.91 -7.63
N GLN A 63 10.18 17.81 -7.12
CA GLN A 63 10.87 16.52 -7.08
C GLN A 63 9.90 15.43 -7.53
N HIS A 64 10.42 14.50 -8.33
CA HIS A 64 9.70 13.28 -8.70
C HIS A 64 9.95 12.21 -7.64
N GLY A 65 8.92 11.44 -7.34
CA GLY A 65 8.98 10.33 -6.41
C GLY A 65 7.94 9.28 -6.73
N VAL A 66 7.89 8.30 -5.83
CA VAL A 66 6.93 7.22 -5.86
C VAL A 66 6.14 7.26 -4.56
N LEU A 67 4.82 7.37 -4.66
CA LEU A 67 3.93 7.25 -3.51
C LEU A 67 3.35 5.84 -3.46
N LYS A 68 3.61 5.15 -2.35
CA LYS A 68 3.07 3.83 -2.06
C LYS A 68 2.02 3.93 -0.96
N LEU A 69 0.76 3.63 -1.28
CA LEU A 69 -0.37 3.70 -0.36
C LEU A 69 -0.82 2.30 0.09
N TYR A 70 -0.99 2.14 1.40
CA TYR A 70 -1.42 0.90 2.04
C TYR A 70 -2.92 0.96 2.37
N ASP A 71 -3.73 1.09 1.32
CA ASP A 71 -5.18 1.17 1.43
C ASP A 71 -5.80 -0.24 1.39
N ARG A 72 -6.53 -0.63 2.44
CA ARG A 72 -7.19 -1.95 2.52
C ARG A 72 -8.18 -2.21 1.37
N ARG A 73 -8.72 -1.13 0.78
CA ARG A 73 -9.70 -1.22 -0.31
C ARG A 73 -9.02 -1.55 -1.62
N TYR A 74 -7.72 -1.30 -1.67
CA TYR A 74 -6.86 -1.45 -2.83
C TYR A 74 -5.56 -2.17 -2.43
N PRO A 75 -5.61 -3.41 -1.89
CA PRO A 75 -4.43 -4.01 -1.29
C PRO A 75 -3.73 -4.97 -2.27
N GLY A 76 -3.88 -4.70 -3.59
CA GLY A 76 -3.32 -5.52 -4.66
C GLY A 76 -3.59 -7.01 -4.49
N ARG A 77 -2.52 -7.79 -4.28
CA ARG A 77 -2.57 -9.25 -4.13
C ARG A 77 -3.23 -9.74 -2.83
N ILE A 78 -3.43 -8.90 -1.82
CA ILE A 78 -4.02 -9.30 -0.52
C ILE A 78 -5.51 -9.67 -0.70
N ARG A 79 -6.21 -9.05 -1.66
CA ARG A 79 -7.60 -9.39 -2.03
C ARG A 79 -7.70 -10.56 -3.02
N GLN A 80 -6.61 -11.23 -3.39
CA GLN A 80 -6.68 -12.38 -4.31
C GLN A 80 -7.25 -13.59 -3.57
N ASP A 81 -8.45 -14.00 -3.94
CA ASP A 81 -8.96 -15.33 -3.62
C ASP A 81 -8.67 -16.29 -4.79
N ASN A 82 -8.10 -17.45 -4.50
CA ASN A 82 -7.86 -18.56 -5.44
C ASN A 82 -7.19 -18.20 -6.79
N GLY A 83 -6.30 -17.20 -6.81
CA GLY A 83 -5.58 -16.80 -8.03
C GLY A 83 -6.45 -16.09 -9.09
N THR A 84 -7.71 -15.81 -8.79
CA THR A 84 -8.57 -14.92 -9.58
C THR A 84 -8.18 -13.46 -9.34
N ALA A 85 -8.36 -12.63 -10.37
CA ALA A 85 -7.76 -11.30 -10.49
C ALA A 85 -7.88 -10.44 -9.20
N ALA A 86 -6.75 -9.83 -8.82
CA ALA A 86 -6.69 -8.83 -7.77
C ALA A 86 -7.56 -7.61 -8.13
N ALA A 87 -8.14 -7.00 -7.09
CA ALA A 87 -8.71 -5.66 -7.05
C ALA A 87 -10.12 -5.48 -7.64
N THR A 88 -11.14 -6.01 -6.93
CA THR A 88 -12.37 -5.23 -6.78
C THR A 88 -12.29 -4.50 -5.44
N ALA A 89 -12.48 -3.18 -5.48
CA ALA A 89 -12.73 -2.39 -4.28
C ALA A 89 -13.87 -3.02 -3.49
N PRO A 90 -13.90 -2.90 -2.16
CA PRO A 90 -15.03 -3.38 -1.39
C PRO A 90 -16.32 -2.74 -1.88
N SER A 91 -17.40 -3.52 -1.89
CA SER A 91 -18.72 -2.95 -2.13
C SER A 91 -19.10 -1.98 -1.00
N VAL A 92 -20.09 -1.13 -1.25
CA VAL A 92 -20.59 -0.19 -0.23
C VAL A 92 -21.01 -0.90 1.06
N ALA A 93 -21.58 -2.10 0.94
CA ALA A 93 -22.00 -2.90 2.10
C ALA A 93 -20.79 -3.44 2.87
N GLU A 94 -19.74 -3.89 2.18
CA GLU A 94 -18.51 -4.43 2.79
C GLU A 94 -17.76 -3.33 3.53
N ASP A 95 -17.66 -2.15 2.92
CA ASP A 95 -17.06 -0.96 3.53
C ASP A 95 -17.84 -0.51 4.78
N ALA A 96 -19.18 -0.54 4.72
CA ALA A 96 -20.04 -0.21 5.84
C ALA A 96 -19.93 -1.23 7.00
N ALA A 97 -19.80 -2.52 6.69
CA ALA A 97 -19.63 -3.58 7.67
C ALA A 97 -18.30 -3.41 8.44
N TYR A 98 -17.20 -3.14 7.73
CA TYR A 98 -15.91 -2.83 8.36
C TYR A 98 -15.98 -1.61 9.27
N ARG A 99 -16.57 -0.50 8.79
CA ARG A 99 -16.73 0.72 9.60
C ARG A 99 -17.54 0.46 10.86
N THR A 100 -18.59 -0.34 10.75
CA THR A 100 -19.42 -0.71 11.90
C THR A 100 -18.60 -1.47 12.94
N LEU A 101 -17.77 -2.43 12.49
CA LEU A 101 -16.85 -3.17 13.36
C LEU A 101 -15.85 -2.23 14.07
N VAL A 102 -15.27 -1.29 13.33
CA VAL A 102 -14.37 -0.27 13.87
C VAL A 102 -15.07 0.62 14.90
N ARG A 103 -16.25 1.16 14.59
CA ARG A 103 -17.04 2.04 15.48
C ARG A 103 -17.46 1.36 16.77
N GLN A 104 -17.63 0.04 16.73
CA GLN A 104 -17.93 -0.77 17.90
C GLN A 104 -16.69 -1.02 18.79
N GLY A 105 -15.51 -0.48 18.45
CA GLY A 105 -14.26 -0.69 19.19
C GLY A 105 -13.71 -2.11 19.07
N LYS A 106 -14.20 -2.90 18.11
CA LYS A 106 -13.87 -4.33 18.02
C LYS A 106 -12.55 -4.59 17.28
N MET A 107 -12.02 -3.58 16.57
CA MET A 107 -10.75 -3.73 15.84
C MET A 107 -9.55 -3.96 16.74
N ASP A 108 -9.50 -3.38 17.94
CA ASP A 108 -8.38 -3.60 18.87
C ASP A 108 -8.29 -5.07 19.28
N VAL A 109 -9.42 -5.65 19.70
CA VAL A 109 -9.52 -7.06 20.08
C VAL A 109 -9.24 -7.97 18.89
N PHE A 110 -9.82 -7.66 17.72
CA PHE A 110 -9.63 -8.46 16.52
C PHE A 110 -8.19 -8.43 16.03
N SER A 111 -7.52 -7.27 16.06
CA SER A 111 -6.10 -7.15 15.68
C SER A 111 -5.18 -7.97 16.59
N LEU A 112 -5.46 -8.02 17.89
CA LEU A 112 -4.72 -8.88 18.83
C LEU A 112 -4.92 -10.37 18.50
N ALA A 113 -6.14 -10.74 18.15
CA ALA A 113 -6.45 -12.12 17.78
C ALA A 113 -5.82 -12.51 16.44
N LEU A 114 -5.85 -11.63 15.43
CA LEU A 114 -5.14 -11.81 14.15
C LEU A 114 -3.64 -12.00 14.37
N LYS A 115 -3.03 -11.16 15.22
CA LYS A 115 -1.61 -11.30 15.60
C LYS A 115 -1.30 -12.68 16.16
N HIS A 116 -2.17 -13.22 17.01
CA HIS A 116 -2.00 -14.57 17.56
C HIS A 116 -2.15 -15.63 16.47
N ILE A 117 -3.22 -15.56 15.66
CA ILE A 117 -3.52 -16.51 14.59
C ILE A 117 -2.36 -16.59 13.60
N TYR A 118 -1.87 -15.46 13.09
CA TYR A 118 -0.77 -15.44 12.11
C TYR A 118 0.56 -15.90 12.69
N LYS A 119 0.74 -15.78 14.01
CA LYS A 119 1.91 -16.35 14.68
C LYS A 119 1.80 -17.87 14.80
N THR A 120 0.61 -18.40 15.07
CA THR A 120 0.38 -19.84 15.25
C THR A 120 0.22 -20.59 13.94
N ASP A 121 -0.34 -19.94 12.92
CA ASP A 121 -0.58 -20.49 11.59
C ASP A 121 -0.15 -19.47 10.52
N PRO A 122 1.15 -19.40 10.20
CA PRO A 122 1.69 -18.40 9.26
C PRO A 122 1.18 -18.52 7.82
N LYS A 123 0.46 -19.60 7.49
CA LYS A 123 -0.16 -19.79 6.17
C LYS A 123 -1.52 -19.13 6.07
N THR A 124 -2.11 -18.74 7.21
CA THR A 124 -3.39 -18.04 7.23
C THR A 124 -3.23 -16.67 6.56
N CYS A 125 -4.21 -16.29 5.76
CA CYS A 125 -4.29 -14.97 5.13
C CYS A 125 -5.70 -14.38 5.26
N ALA A 126 -5.86 -13.12 4.84
CA ALA A 126 -7.11 -12.39 4.95
C ALA A 126 -8.30 -13.13 4.32
N SER A 127 -8.11 -13.77 3.15
CA SER A 127 -9.17 -14.49 2.44
C SER A 127 -9.73 -15.69 3.23
N ASP A 128 -8.97 -16.27 4.15
CA ASP A 128 -9.48 -17.32 5.04
C ASP A 128 -10.64 -16.81 5.91
N PHE A 129 -10.70 -15.51 6.21
CA PHE A 129 -11.78 -14.95 7.04
C PHE A 129 -13.10 -14.75 6.28
N LEU A 130 -13.10 -14.86 4.95
CA LEU A 130 -14.29 -14.69 4.11
C LEU A 130 -15.17 -15.96 4.08
N HIS A 131 -14.53 -17.13 3.97
CA HIS A 131 -15.21 -18.41 3.72
C HIS A 131 -14.99 -19.48 4.80
N ASN A 132 -14.02 -19.30 5.70
CA ASN A 132 -13.60 -20.39 6.56
C ASN A 132 -14.41 -20.48 7.86
N ASN A 133 -15.17 -21.57 7.98
CA ASN A 133 -15.88 -21.96 9.21
C ASN A 133 -14.91 -22.18 10.40
N ARG A 134 -13.61 -22.41 10.15
CA ARG A 134 -12.55 -22.56 11.17
C ARG A 134 -12.40 -21.34 12.07
N PHE A 135 -12.66 -20.15 11.54
CA PHE A 135 -12.63 -18.89 12.29
C PHE A 135 -14.04 -18.38 12.63
N GLY A 136 -15.05 -19.27 12.61
CA GLY A 136 -16.47 -18.98 12.80
C GLY A 136 -16.82 -18.17 14.06
N GLY A 137 -17.97 -17.47 14.00
CA GLY A 137 -18.38 -16.36 14.88
C GLY A 137 -18.42 -16.60 16.40
N ALA A 138 -18.22 -17.83 16.87
CA ALA A 138 -18.12 -18.13 18.30
C ALA A 138 -16.71 -17.87 18.89
N SER A 139 -15.64 -17.94 18.09
CA SER A 139 -14.26 -17.87 18.57
C SER A 139 -13.78 -16.46 18.98
N PHE A 140 -14.56 -15.43 18.67
CA PHE A 140 -14.24 -14.02 18.95
C PHE A 140 -15.29 -13.34 19.84
N GLY A 141 -15.66 -13.96 20.97
CA GLY A 141 -16.48 -13.29 21.97
C GLY A 141 -17.99 -13.23 21.66
N GLY A 142 -18.53 -14.26 21.00
CA GLY A 142 -19.97 -14.53 20.98
C GLY A 142 -20.86 -13.58 20.17
N ALA A 143 -20.28 -12.61 19.45
CA ALA A 143 -20.99 -11.88 18.41
C ALA A 143 -20.64 -12.51 17.06
N GLU A 144 -21.64 -12.99 16.31
CA GLU A 144 -21.47 -13.33 14.90
C GLU A 144 -21.01 -12.09 14.15
N PHE A 145 -19.70 -11.91 14.03
CA PHE A 145 -19.15 -10.95 13.10
C PHE A 145 -19.45 -11.44 11.71
N ASP A 146 -20.10 -10.59 10.94
CA ASP A 146 -20.21 -10.75 9.49
C ASP A 146 -18.85 -11.15 8.94
N SER A 147 -18.79 -12.27 8.21
CA SER A 147 -17.54 -12.78 7.62
C SER A 147 -16.87 -11.73 6.75
N MET A 148 -17.68 -10.87 6.13
CA MET A 148 -17.23 -9.73 5.35
C MET A 148 -16.46 -8.71 6.18
N ALA A 149 -16.98 -8.32 7.35
CA ALA A 149 -16.29 -7.39 8.24
C ALA A 149 -14.97 -7.96 8.75
N ARG A 150 -14.91 -9.28 9.01
CA ARG A 150 -13.67 -9.98 9.41
C ARG A 150 -12.65 -10.02 8.28
N PHE A 151 -13.09 -10.30 7.05
CA PHE A 151 -12.24 -10.27 5.86
C PHE A 151 -11.63 -8.87 5.65
N GLU A 152 -12.43 -7.81 5.70
CA GLU A 152 -11.96 -6.43 5.56
C GLU A 152 -11.00 -6.03 6.69
N ALA A 153 -11.28 -6.47 7.91
CA ALA A 153 -10.43 -6.24 9.07
C ALA A 153 -9.08 -6.96 8.98
N ALA A 154 -9.07 -8.21 8.51
CA ALA A 154 -7.85 -8.96 8.25
C ALA A 154 -7.04 -8.34 7.11
N THR A 155 -7.71 -7.88 6.05
CA THR A 155 -7.10 -7.14 4.94
C THR A 155 -6.43 -5.85 5.41
N TRP A 156 -7.10 -5.08 6.27
CA TRP A 156 -6.50 -3.90 6.90
C TRP A 156 -5.26 -4.25 7.70
N TYR A 157 -5.35 -5.29 8.54
CA TYR A 157 -4.25 -5.70 9.40
C TYR A 157 -3.02 -6.11 8.59
N GLU A 158 -3.19 -6.88 7.50
CA GLU A 158 -2.10 -7.24 6.61
C GLU A 158 -1.46 -6.02 5.92
N CYS A 159 -2.28 -5.09 5.42
CA CYS A 159 -1.79 -3.83 4.86
C CYS A 159 -0.96 -3.03 5.88
N ASP A 160 -1.45 -2.91 7.12
CA ASP A 160 -0.76 -2.22 8.21
C ASP A 160 0.56 -2.93 8.58
N GLN A 161 0.59 -4.26 8.64
CA GLN A 161 1.82 -5.01 8.90
C GLN A 161 2.84 -4.83 7.77
N HIS A 162 2.40 -4.82 6.52
CA HIS A 162 3.26 -4.53 5.37
C HIS A 162 3.85 -3.12 5.45
N PHE A 163 3.01 -2.12 5.71
CA PHE A 163 3.44 -0.73 5.92
C PHE A 163 4.48 -0.62 7.03
N LYS A 164 4.17 -1.13 8.23
CA LYS A 164 5.06 -1.09 9.40
C LYS A 164 6.38 -1.80 9.14
N THR A 165 6.33 -2.94 8.45
CA THR A 165 7.53 -3.71 8.11
C THR A 165 8.42 -2.95 7.14
N GLU A 166 7.84 -2.35 6.10
CA GLU A 166 8.59 -1.60 5.09
C GLU A 166 9.18 -0.30 5.66
N LEU A 167 8.39 0.46 6.43
CA LEU A 167 8.87 1.64 7.13
C LEU A 167 10.05 1.29 8.05
N LYS A 168 9.92 0.21 8.82
CA LYS A 168 10.98 -0.29 9.70
C LYS A 168 12.22 -0.75 8.91
N ALA A 169 12.03 -1.37 7.75
CA ALA A 169 13.13 -1.79 6.88
C ALA A 169 13.90 -0.58 6.36
N HIS A 170 13.22 0.44 5.83
CA HIS A 170 13.85 1.67 5.39
C HIS A 170 14.61 2.37 6.53
N LYS A 171 14.00 2.52 7.71
CA LYS A 171 14.68 3.11 8.88
C LYS A 171 15.95 2.35 9.29
N LYS A 172 15.92 1.02 9.25
CA LYS A 172 17.10 0.19 9.58
C LYS A 172 18.18 0.22 8.50
N LEU A 173 17.80 0.41 7.25
CA LEU A 173 18.69 0.39 6.09
C LEU A 173 19.02 1.81 5.61
N GLU A 174 18.97 2.82 6.49
CA GLU A 174 19.21 4.23 6.18
C GLU A 174 20.52 4.44 5.39
N ARG A 175 21.60 3.76 5.77
CA ARG A 175 22.92 3.87 5.12
C ARG A 175 22.95 3.36 3.67
N LEU A 176 21.97 2.55 3.25
CA LEU A 176 21.87 2.00 1.90
C LEU A 176 20.92 2.81 1.00
N GLN A 177 20.25 3.80 1.56
CA GLN A 177 19.28 4.62 0.84
C GLN A 177 19.96 5.57 -0.15
N GLY A 178 19.44 5.62 -1.37
CA GLY A 178 19.98 6.42 -2.48
C GLY A 178 21.18 5.78 -3.19
N THR A 179 21.57 4.56 -2.79
CA THR A 179 22.63 3.78 -3.43
C THR A 179 22.13 2.40 -3.83
N SER A 180 21.71 1.59 -2.85
CA SER A 180 21.26 0.21 -3.08
C SER A 180 19.75 0.03 -2.93
N ILE A 181 19.09 0.92 -2.18
CA ILE A 181 17.64 0.98 -2.06
C ILE A 181 17.14 2.42 -2.24
N PRO A 182 15.88 2.64 -2.63
CA PRO A 182 15.32 3.99 -2.75
C PRO A 182 15.39 4.76 -1.42
N ARG A 183 15.64 6.08 -1.49
CA ARG A 183 15.44 6.95 -0.33
C ARG A 183 13.97 6.97 0.09
N LEU A 184 13.73 6.86 1.38
CA LEU A 184 12.45 7.17 2.00
C LEU A 184 12.42 8.67 2.26
N TYR A 185 11.56 9.41 1.56
CA TYR A 185 11.41 10.86 1.75
C TYR A 185 10.46 11.20 2.90
N ALA A 186 9.34 10.48 3.01
CA ALA A 186 8.34 10.72 4.06
C ALA A 186 7.47 9.49 4.35
N HIS A 187 6.98 9.44 5.58
CA HIS A 187 5.75 8.76 5.95
C HIS A 187 4.62 9.78 5.89
N VAL A 188 3.60 9.47 5.10
CA VAL A 188 2.42 10.31 4.91
C VAL A 188 1.15 9.57 5.32
N ARG A 189 0.09 10.32 5.61
CA ARG A 189 -1.24 9.78 5.93
C ARG A 189 -2.33 10.54 5.17
N ILE A 190 -3.31 9.80 4.69
CA ILE A 190 -4.60 10.34 4.23
C ILE A 190 -5.58 10.14 5.40
N PRO A 191 -6.05 11.22 6.05
CA PRO A 191 -7.07 11.13 7.10
C PRO A 191 -8.36 10.49 6.56
N HIS A 192 -9.11 9.80 7.42
CA HIS A 192 -10.32 9.13 6.97
C HIS A 192 -11.30 10.07 6.26
N GLY A 193 -11.52 11.28 6.79
CA GLY A 193 -12.47 12.25 6.22
C GLY A 193 -12.18 12.66 4.77
N ASP A 194 -10.93 12.51 4.32
CA ASP A 194 -10.52 12.84 2.96
C ASP A 194 -10.52 11.60 2.05
N VAL A 195 -10.64 10.39 2.60
CA VAL A 195 -10.73 9.16 1.83
C VAL A 195 -12.04 9.15 1.02
N PRO A 196 -12.02 8.98 -0.31
CA PRO A 196 -13.23 8.88 -1.12
C PRO A 196 -14.15 7.80 -0.55
N GLN A 197 -15.46 8.09 -0.47
CA GLN A 197 -16.48 7.24 0.17
C GLN A 197 -16.48 7.24 1.72
N ALA A 198 -15.76 8.13 2.40
CA ALA A 198 -15.82 8.29 3.85
C ALA A 198 -17.07 9.05 4.37
N ALA A 199 -17.64 8.59 5.48
CA ALA A 199 -18.60 9.36 6.28
C ALA A 199 -17.84 10.30 7.23
N ARG A 200 -18.32 11.54 7.40
CA ARG A 200 -17.55 12.65 8.03
C ARG A 200 -17.43 12.62 9.57
N ASP A 201 -17.91 11.61 10.28
CA ASP A 201 -18.08 11.66 11.75
C ASP A 201 -17.31 10.58 12.57
N ASP A 202 -16.28 9.94 12.01
CA ASP A 202 -15.61 8.78 12.64
C ASP A 202 -14.38 9.12 13.53
N ALA A 203 -14.36 10.30 14.15
CA ALA A 203 -13.16 10.91 14.77
C ALA A 203 -12.33 10.07 15.78
N PRO A 204 -12.89 9.19 16.64
CA PRO A 204 -12.05 8.42 17.58
C PRO A 204 -11.36 7.21 16.94
N TRP A 205 -11.70 6.85 15.69
CA TRP A 205 -11.25 5.62 15.06
C TRP A 205 -10.30 5.82 13.87
N ASP A 206 -9.73 7.02 13.74
CA ASP A 206 -8.92 7.40 12.57
C ASP A 206 -7.76 6.44 12.30
N GLN A 207 -7.14 5.82 13.33
CA GLN A 207 -6.05 4.86 13.14
C GLN A 207 -6.43 3.64 12.28
N PHE A 208 -7.68 3.20 12.32
CA PHE A 208 -8.19 2.05 11.55
C PHE A 208 -8.81 2.45 10.21
N LEU A 209 -9.04 3.75 10.02
CA LEU A 209 -9.81 4.29 8.90
C LEU A 209 -8.98 5.20 7.98
N CYS A 210 -7.81 5.63 8.43
CA CYS A 210 -6.83 6.36 7.64
C CYS A 210 -6.07 5.43 6.68
N VAL A 211 -5.39 6.04 5.71
CA VAL A 211 -4.50 5.32 4.79
C VAL A 211 -3.09 5.83 4.97
N HIS A 212 -2.19 4.94 5.37
CA HIS A 212 -0.77 5.24 5.44
C HIS A 212 -0.11 5.13 4.07
N GLY A 213 0.91 5.97 3.85
CA GLY A 213 1.71 5.96 2.67
C GLY A 213 3.19 6.18 2.93
N LEU A 214 4.02 5.70 2.02
CA LEU A 214 5.45 5.98 1.97
C LEU A 214 5.74 6.74 0.69
N LEU A 215 6.39 7.88 0.83
CA LEU A 215 6.92 8.65 -0.29
C LEU A 215 8.40 8.27 -0.47
N LEU A 216 8.73 7.71 -1.62
CA LEU A 216 10.02 7.12 -1.94
C LEU A 216 10.67 7.82 -3.14
N GLU A 217 11.98 7.67 -3.24
CA GLU A 217 12.74 8.00 -4.43
C GLU A 217 12.27 7.18 -5.63
N HIS A 218 12.05 7.84 -6.75
CA HIS A 218 11.82 7.18 -8.01
C HIS A 218 13.16 6.73 -8.58
N ILE A 219 13.33 5.41 -8.76
CA ILE A 219 14.48 4.85 -9.46
C ILE A 219 14.06 4.53 -10.90
N PRO A 220 14.57 5.25 -11.90
CA PRO A 220 14.26 4.93 -13.30
C PRO A 220 14.90 3.60 -13.68
N GLY A 221 14.13 2.70 -14.28
CA GLY A 221 14.65 1.41 -14.72
C GLY A 221 13.56 0.49 -15.26
N LEU A 222 13.99 -0.56 -15.96
CA LEU A 222 13.11 -1.62 -16.43
C LEU A 222 12.64 -2.45 -15.24
N GLN A 223 11.35 -2.81 -15.23
CA GLN A 223 10.83 -3.77 -14.26
C GLN A 223 11.50 -5.13 -14.47
N LEU A 224 11.72 -5.86 -13.36
CA LEU A 224 12.36 -7.17 -13.37
C LEU A 224 11.65 -8.19 -14.27
N GLU A 225 10.34 -8.04 -14.51
CA GLU A 225 9.60 -8.91 -15.44
C GLU A 225 10.03 -8.75 -16.90
N TYR A 226 10.64 -7.61 -17.25
CA TYR A 226 11.24 -7.37 -18.56
C TYR A 226 12.73 -7.71 -18.60
N TRP A 227 13.31 -8.14 -17.47
CA TRP A 227 14.68 -8.63 -17.49
C TRP A 227 14.71 -9.99 -18.20
N PRO A 228 15.64 -10.17 -19.15
CA PRO A 228 15.78 -11.44 -19.83
C PRO A 228 16.08 -12.53 -18.79
N ALA A 229 15.43 -13.69 -18.94
CA ALA A 229 15.77 -14.88 -18.15
C ALA A 229 17.29 -15.13 -18.25
N PRO A 230 17.94 -15.71 -17.23
CA PRO A 230 19.40 -15.83 -17.16
C PRO A 230 20.05 -16.41 -18.44
N ASP A 231 19.37 -17.35 -19.10
CA ASP A 231 19.82 -17.99 -20.33
C ASP A 231 19.81 -17.08 -21.57
N ILE A 232 19.00 -16.02 -21.55
CA ILE A 232 18.87 -15.01 -22.62
C ILE A 232 19.80 -13.83 -22.36
N ALA A 233 19.99 -13.44 -21.09
CA ALA A 233 20.87 -12.34 -20.68
C ALA A 233 22.31 -12.55 -21.16
N SER A 234 22.82 -13.80 -21.07
CA SER A 234 24.16 -14.13 -21.56
C SER A 234 24.32 -13.97 -23.07
N LYS A 235 23.26 -14.19 -23.86
CA LYS A 235 23.31 -14.02 -25.32
C LYS A 235 23.22 -12.55 -25.69
N ILE A 236 22.32 -11.79 -25.05
CA ILE A 236 22.16 -10.35 -25.31
C ILE A 236 23.42 -9.58 -24.93
N LEU A 237 24.02 -9.86 -23.77
CA LEU A 237 25.28 -9.20 -23.35
C LEU A 237 26.43 -9.50 -24.31
N LYS A 238 26.49 -10.71 -24.87
CA LYS A 238 27.48 -11.08 -25.90
C LYS A 238 27.27 -10.30 -27.19
N THR A 239 26.05 -10.24 -27.68
CA THR A 239 25.71 -9.52 -28.92
C THR A 239 25.91 -8.01 -28.77
N VAL A 240 25.58 -7.42 -27.61
CA VAL A 240 25.83 -5.99 -27.35
C VAL A 240 27.33 -5.70 -27.25
N ALA A 241 28.12 -6.59 -26.65
CA ALA A 241 29.58 -6.46 -26.61
C ALA A 241 30.23 -6.64 -28.00
N GLU A 242 29.70 -7.55 -28.84
CA GLU A 242 30.15 -7.77 -30.21
C GLU A 242 29.82 -6.57 -31.12
N CYS A 243 28.60 -6.02 -31.04
CA CYS A 243 28.22 -4.81 -31.78
C CYS A 243 29.02 -3.56 -31.34
N ALA A 244 29.38 -3.47 -30.06
CA ALA A 244 30.22 -2.38 -29.56
C ALA A 244 31.69 -2.50 -30.03
N ALA A 245 32.18 -3.73 -30.29
CA ALA A 245 33.53 -3.99 -30.77
C ALA A 245 33.68 -3.77 -32.30
N GLU A 246 32.60 -3.89 -33.07
CA GLU A 246 32.59 -3.63 -34.52
C GLU A 246 32.51 -2.14 -34.90
N THR A 247 32.40 -1.24 -33.91
CA THR A 247 32.31 0.22 -34.12
C THR A 247 33.63 0.95 -33.77
N ILE A 248 34.77 0.25 -33.76
CA ILE A 248 36.13 0.81 -33.59
C ILE A 248 36.99 0.49 -34.81
#